data_AF-A0A0G1T603-F1
#
_entry.id   AF-A0A0G1T603-F1
#
_cell.length_a   1.000
_cell.length_b   1.000
_cell.length_c   1.000
_cell.angle_alpha   90.00
_cell.angle_beta   90.00
_cell.angle_gamma   90.00
#
_symmetry.space_group_name_H-M   'P 1'
#
loop_
_entity.id
_entity.type
_entity.pdbx_description
1 polymer ?
#
loop_
_entity_poly.entity_id
_entity_poly.type
_entity_poly.pdbx_seq_one_letter_code
_entity_poly.pdbx_strand_id
1 'polypeptide(L)'
;MNLRSRNQLLRFFVVLFFILGPSAILFAYGWRLDLSHFRIVKVGGIFLKGLPFDASLYVDGRLLDSNGRKFLSGNLINGLLPKDYFIKVERPGYGAWEKTIRVEPSMVAETKPIVLIPMSSPAVLLEKPIDNFWINHSALIYRGPNLTYFLTDTDDLKSRINLSLLFNDLKERLLKFPGYVPITDIIPQESPSRWIINTTNFSYLIDTKKLTLELLGEKVQPAKPLLSPEQEKVLATFEEKYPGQIRSMSWYKDSAHLFIQYPNKVFFLELDDRYPLNAQLLGEGVTKYVYDNGRLYLLNGVGITYFEI
;
A
#
# COMPACT_ATOMS: atom_id res chain seq x y z
N MET A 1 55.48 40.72 21.22
CA MET A 1 54.21 40.55 21.97
C MET A 1 54.49 40.71 23.46
N ASN A 2 53.83 41.63 24.16
CA ASN A 2 54.05 41.84 25.61
C ASN A 2 53.55 40.60 26.41
N LEU A 3 54.27 40.20 27.45
CA LEU A 3 53.94 39.04 28.30
C LEU A 3 52.51 39.10 28.85
N ARG A 4 52.01 40.32 29.14
CA ARG A 4 50.62 40.55 29.60
C ARG A 4 49.57 40.24 28.53
N SER A 5 49.80 40.69 27.30
CA SER A 5 48.88 40.44 26.15
C SER A 5 48.83 38.96 25.79
N ARG A 6 49.98 38.26 25.86
CA ARG A 6 50.04 36.80 25.65
C ARG A 6 49.20 36.04 26.69
N ASN A 7 49.31 36.41 27.96
CA ASN A 7 48.58 35.73 29.04
C ASN A 7 47.07 36.04 29.01
N GLN A 8 46.65 37.23 28.58
CA GLN A 8 45.24 37.56 28.36
C GLN A 8 44.65 36.76 27.20
N LEU A 9 45.38 36.62 26.09
CA LEU A 9 44.96 35.81 24.95
C LEU A 9 44.82 34.33 25.34
N LEU A 10 45.76 33.79 26.12
CA LEU A 10 45.68 32.43 26.63
C LEU A 10 44.43 32.21 27.49
N ARG A 11 44.15 33.11 28.44
CA ARG A 11 42.94 33.04 29.29
C ARG A 11 41.66 33.10 28.45
N PHE A 12 41.63 33.95 27.43
CA PHE A 12 40.50 34.03 26.50
C PHE A 12 40.25 32.68 25.81
N PHE A 13 41.27 32.05 25.22
CA PHE A 13 41.10 30.75 24.55
C PHE A 13 40.74 29.62 25.51
N VAL A 14 41.26 29.63 26.75
CA VAL A 14 40.88 28.64 27.77
C VAL A 14 39.40 28.77 28.11
N VAL A 15 38.93 29.99 28.42
CA VAL A 15 37.50 30.23 28.70
C VAL A 15 36.64 29.87 27.48
N LEU A 16 37.07 30.27 26.28
CA LEU A 16 36.38 29.93 25.05
C LEU A 16 36.27 28.42 24.84
N PHE A 17 37.33 27.66 25.11
CA PHE A 17 37.33 26.20 25.02
C PHE A 17 36.34 25.56 26.02
N PHE A 18 36.31 26.03 27.26
CA PHE A 18 35.35 25.53 28.26
C PHE A 18 33.89 25.90 27.97
N ILE A 19 33.64 26.88 27.10
CA ILE A 19 32.30 27.20 26.61
C ILE A 19 31.97 26.36 25.36
N LEU A 20 32.83 26.42 24.35
CA LEU A 20 32.60 25.77 23.05
C LEU A 20 32.66 24.24 23.13
N GLY A 21 33.56 23.68 23.95
CA GLY A 21 33.73 22.24 24.09
C GLY A 21 32.45 21.56 24.60
N PRO A 22 31.96 21.89 25.80
CA PRO A 22 30.69 21.36 26.31
C PRO A 22 29.50 21.68 25.40
N SER A 23 29.46 22.88 24.80
CA SER A 23 28.40 23.26 23.85
C SER A 23 28.40 22.36 22.61
N ALA A 24 29.57 22.02 22.07
CA ALA A 24 29.70 21.11 20.94
C ALA A 24 29.30 19.67 21.32
N ILE A 25 29.64 19.21 22.53
CA ILE A 25 29.23 17.89 23.04
C ILE A 25 27.70 17.83 23.21
N LEU A 26 27.10 18.85 23.84
CA LEU A 26 25.65 18.95 23.98
C LEU A 26 24.96 18.97 22.61
N PHE A 27 25.51 19.73 21.66
CA PHE A 27 25.03 19.77 20.29
C PHE A 27 25.10 18.39 19.61
N ALA A 28 26.20 17.64 19.80
CA ALA A 28 26.38 16.29 19.27
C ALA A 28 25.43 15.27 19.92
N TYR A 29 25.08 15.44 21.21
CA TYR A 29 24.06 14.65 21.89
C TYR A 29 22.62 15.04 21.53
N GLY A 30 22.43 15.99 20.62
CA GLY A 30 21.12 16.41 20.14
C GLY A 30 20.42 17.45 21.01
N TRP A 31 21.13 18.12 21.92
CA TRP A 31 20.57 19.28 22.61
C TRP A 31 20.52 20.48 21.66
N ARG A 32 19.37 21.17 21.65
CA ARG A 32 19.13 22.40 20.89
C ARG A 32 18.41 23.41 21.77
N LEU A 33 18.65 24.68 21.49
CA LEU A 33 17.91 25.78 22.10
C LEU A 33 16.66 26.04 21.25
N ASP A 34 15.48 25.81 21.84
CA ASP A 34 14.23 26.29 21.28
C ASP A 34 14.10 27.78 21.59
N LEU A 35 14.30 28.62 20.57
CA LEU A 35 14.22 30.07 20.68
C LEU A 35 12.79 30.58 20.91
N SER A 36 11.78 29.78 20.60
CA SER A 36 10.37 30.17 20.75
C SER A 36 9.97 30.18 22.22
N HIS A 37 10.46 29.21 22.99
CA HIS A 37 10.14 29.05 24.41
C HIS A 37 11.33 29.32 25.34
N PHE A 38 12.50 29.67 24.78
CA PHE A 38 13.77 29.84 25.48
C PHE A 38 14.13 28.65 26.39
N ARG A 39 14.04 27.43 25.84
CA ARG A 39 14.33 26.19 26.57
C ARG A 39 15.35 25.33 25.83
N ILE A 40 16.19 24.64 26.58
CA ILE A 40 17.08 23.63 26.01
C ILE A 40 16.31 22.31 25.97
N VAL A 41 16.13 21.77 24.78
CA VAL A 41 15.39 20.53 24.53
C VAL A 41 16.26 19.56 23.75
N LYS A 42 16.04 18.27 23.96
CA LYS A 42 16.65 17.23 23.14
C LYS A 42 15.79 17.02 21.90
N VAL A 43 16.43 17.05 20.74
CA VAL A 43 15.76 16.83 19.46
C VAL A 43 15.28 15.39 19.31
N GLY A 44 14.29 15.22 18.45
CA GLY A 44 13.89 13.93 17.92
C GLY A 44 14.14 13.84 16.42
N GLY A 45 13.44 12.90 15.79
CA GLY A 45 13.45 12.73 14.34
C GLY A 45 12.20 12.08 13.80
N ILE A 46 12.08 12.04 12.48
CA ILE A 46 11.01 11.37 11.75
C ILE A 46 11.65 10.42 10.72
N PHE A 47 11.32 9.14 10.79
CA PHE A 47 11.74 8.14 9.82
C PHE A 47 10.63 7.86 8.81
N LEU A 48 10.89 8.16 7.54
CA LEU A 48 9.96 8.00 6.42
C LEU A 48 10.14 6.62 5.77
N LYS A 49 9.28 5.66 6.10
CA LYS A 49 9.32 4.32 5.49
C LYS A 49 8.89 4.39 4.04
N GLY A 50 9.66 3.81 3.13
CA GLY A 50 9.27 3.68 1.72
C GLY A 50 9.33 4.96 0.87
N LEU A 51 10.07 5.99 1.32
CA LEU A 51 10.25 7.23 0.55
C LEU A 51 10.87 6.95 -0.84
N PRO A 52 10.20 7.26 -1.96
CA PRO A 52 10.76 7.11 -3.30
C PRO A 52 11.94 8.08 -3.53
N PHE A 53 12.97 7.63 -4.24
CA PHE A 53 14.19 8.43 -4.46
C PHE A 53 13.97 9.70 -5.29
N ASP A 54 12.97 9.69 -6.19
CA ASP A 54 12.61 10.79 -7.08
C ASP A 54 11.45 11.64 -6.56
N ALA A 55 11.01 11.44 -5.31
CA ALA A 55 9.96 12.23 -4.70
C ALA A 55 10.51 13.51 -4.02
N SER A 56 9.71 14.57 -4.08
CA SER A 56 9.93 15.82 -3.35
C SER A 56 9.33 15.71 -1.95
N LEU A 57 10.13 16.05 -0.93
CA LEU A 57 9.74 16.01 0.47
C LEU A 57 9.60 17.43 1.03
N TYR A 58 8.45 17.73 1.61
CA TYR A 58 8.15 19.01 2.24
C TYR A 58 7.89 18.83 3.74
N VAL A 59 8.41 19.74 4.55
CA VAL A 59 8.20 19.81 5.99
C VAL A 59 7.68 21.20 6.36
N ASP A 60 6.50 21.28 6.95
CA ASP A 60 5.78 22.52 7.26
C ASP A 60 5.71 23.45 6.02
N GLY A 61 5.46 22.86 4.85
CA GLY A 61 5.35 23.56 3.56
C GLY A 61 6.67 23.96 2.91
N ARG A 62 7.83 23.67 3.52
CA ARG A 62 9.15 23.98 2.96
C ARG A 62 9.76 22.74 2.31
N LEU A 63 10.19 22.88 1.05
CA LEU A 63 10.89 21.81 0.33
C LEU A 63 12.24 21.52 1.01
N LEU A 64 12.49 20.27 1.35
CA LEU A 64 13.79 19.79 1.78
C LEU A 64 14.66 19.51 0.55
N ASP A 65 15.26 20.56 0.00
CA ASP A 65 16.15 20.50 -1.16
C ASP A 65 17.61 20.11 -0.77
N SER A 66 18.56 20.30 -1.69
CA SER A 66 20.00 20.11 -1.48
C SER A 66 20.57 20.83 -0.24
N ASN A 67 19.96 21.91 0.24
CA ASN A 67 20.34 22.59 1.49
C ASN A 67 19.71 21.94 2.73
N GLY A 68 18.56 21.27 2.57
CA GLY A 68 17.86 20.46 3.58
C GLY A 68 18.52 19.11 3.89
N ARG A 69 19.44 18.62 3.03
CA ARG A 69 20.25 17.40 3.25
C ARG A 69 21.01 17.36 4.59
N LYS A 70 21.26 18.53 5.21
CA LYS A 70 21.88 18.58 6.55
C LYS A 70 21.04 17.91 7.64
N PHE A 71 19.73 17.82 7.44
CA PHE A 71 18.79 17.18 8.38
C PHE A 71 18.32 15.82 7.88
N LEU A 72 18.54 15.48 6.61
CA LEU A 72 18.10 14.23 6.00
C LEU A 72 19.26 13.24 5.86
N SER A 73 19.25 12.18 6.67
CA SER A 73 20.17 11.05 6.57
C SER A 73 19.43 9.86 5.96
N GLY A 74 19.45 9.73 4.63
CA GLY A 74 18.63 8.75 3.93
C GLY A 74 17.14 9.09 4.07
N ASN A 75 16.40 8.28 4.81
CA ASN A 75 14.96 8.48 5.06
C ASN A 75 14.65 9.11 6.44
N LEU A 76 15.68 9.47 7.20
CA LEU A 76 15.54 10.01 8.54
C LEU A 76 15.72 11.52 8.54
N ILE A 77 14.68 12.26 8.92
CA ILE A 77 14.75 13.68 9.24
C ILE A 77 15.16 13.82 10.71
N ASN A 78 16.38 14.26 10.96
CA ASN A 78 16.97 14.41 12.28
C ASN A 78 16.96 15.85 12.79
N GLY A 79 17.20 16.02 14.10
CA GLY A 79 17.43 17.34 14.67
C GLY A 79 16.16 18.18 14.80
N LEU A 80 15.00 17.52 14.80
CA LEU A 80 13.70 18.18 14.89
C LEU A 80 13.42 18.56 16.34
N LEU A 81 13.03 19.82 16.55
CA LEU A 81 12.51 20.26 17.85
C LEU A 81 11.20 19.52 18.16
N PRO A 82 10.92 19.15 19.42
CA PRO A 82 9.68 18.48 19.79
C PRO A 82 8.45 19.35 19.51
N LYS A 83 7.67 18.96 18.49
CA LYS A 83 6.38 19.54 18.08
C LYS A 83 5.74 18.66 17.01
N ASP A 84 4.57 19.06 16.54
CA ASP A 84 3.95 18.47 15.36
C ASP A 84 4.53 19.07 14.08
N TYR A 85 4.80 18.21 13.09
CA TYR A 85 5.28 18.59 11.76
C TYR A 85 4.33 18.08 10.70
N PHE A 86 3.97 18.95 9.75
CA PHE A 86 3.24 18.53 8.56
C PHE A 86 4.23 18.07 7.50
N ILE A 87 4.19 16.77 7.19
CA ILE A 87 5.03 16.14 6.17
C ILE A 87 4.19 15.91 4.94
N LYS A 88 4.74 16.30 3.78
CA LYS A 88 4.14 16.04 2.48
C LYS A 88 5.17 15.46 1.53
N VAL A 89 4.81 14.40 0.84
CA VAL A 89 5.62 13.73 -0.17
C VAL A 89 4.89 13.79 -1.50
N GLU A 90 5.53 14.34 -2.51
CA GLU A 90 4.97 14.49 -3.85
C GLU A 90 5.89 13.90 -4.91
N ARG A 91 5.28 13.30 -5.94
CA ARG A 91 5.99 12.85 -7.13
C ARG A 91 5.15 13.19 -8.37
N PRO A 92 5.73 13.79 -9.42
CA PRO A 92 4.97 14.13 -10.62
C PRO A 92 4.22 12.92 -11.21
N GLY A 93 2.91 13.05 -11.43
CA GLY A 93 2.06 11.98 -11.96
C GLY A 93 1.51 10.99 -10.92
N TYR A 94 1.76 11.21 -9.63
CA TYR A 94 1.30 10.38 -8.53
C TYR A 94 0.46 11.18 -7.52
N GLY A 95 -0.36 10.49 -6.73
CA GLY A 95 -1.01 11.05 -5.56
C GLY A 95 0.00 11.53 -4.52
N ALA A 96 -0.29 12.67 -3.90
CA ALA A 96 0.51 13.17 -2.78
C ALA A 96 0.19 12.37 -1.51
N TRP A 97 1.21 12.14 -0.69
CA TRP A 97 1.07 11.57 0.65
C TRP A 97 1.30 12.66 1.69
N GLU A 98 0.39 12.78 2.65
CA GLU A 98 0.42 13.85 3.66
C GLU A 98 0.18 13.28 5.06
N LYS A 99 0.98 13.69 6.05
CA LYS A 99 0.77 13.35 7.47
C LYS A 99 1.31 14.42 8.41
N THR A 100 0.58 14.61 9.51
CA THR A 100 1.02 15.36 10.68
C THR A 100 1.65 14.38 11.66
N ILE A 101 2.93 14.57 11.97
CA ILE A 101 3.71 13.67 12.81
C ILE A 101 4.20 14.43 14.04
N ARG A 102 3.84 13.91 15.22
CA ARG A 102 4.33 14.41 16.49
C ARG A 102 5.74 13.91 16.76
N VAL A 103 6.66 14.83 16.98
CA VAL A 103 8.04 14.54 17.40
C VAL A 103 8.16 14.75 18.90
N GLU A 104 8.67 13.72 19.59
CA GLU A 104 8.95 13.77 21.02
C GLU A 104 10.46 13.88 21.31
N PRO A 105 10.85 14.43 22.48
CA PRO A 105 12.26 14.58 22.82
C PRO A 105 12.99 13.23 22.85
N SER A 106 14.16 13.14 22.21
CA SER A 106 14.96 11.91 22.11
C SER A 106 14.33 10.74 21.35
N MET A 107 13.18 10.93 20.71
CA MET A 107 12.45 9.86 20.02
C MET A 107 12.49 10.04 18.51
N VAL A 108 12.45 8.92 17.79
CA VAL A 108 12.25 8.90 16.34
C VAL A 108 10.83 8.40 16.08
N ALA A 109 9.98 9.27 15.53
CA ALA A 109 8.65 8.87 15.09
C ALA A 109 8.75 8.19 13.72
N GLU A 110 8.09 7.05 13.56
CA GLU A 110 8.10 6.32 12.28
C GLU A 110 6.76 6.47 11.54
N THR A 111 6.82 6.65 10.22
CA THR A 111 5.63 6.58 9.37
C THR A 111 5.23 5.12 9.14
N LYS A 112 3.97 4.89 8.76
CA LYS A 112 3.64 3.68 7.99
C LYS A 112 4.36 3.75 6.62
N PRO A 113 4.52 2.64 5.87
CA PRO A 113 5.11 2.68 4.55
C PRO A 113 4.41 3.71 3.65
N ILE A 114 5.18 4.57 2.99
CA ILE A 114 4.66 5.57 2.06
C ILE A 114 4.49 4.88 0.71
N VAL A 115 3.27 4.89 0.19
CA VAL A 115 2.94 4.34 -1.12
C VAL A 115 2.27 5.43 -1.94
N LEU A 116 2.94 5.87 -3.02
CA LEU A 116 2.39 6.84 -3.96
C LEU A 116 1.75 6.09 -5.12
N ILE A 117 0.45 6.31 -5.38
CA ILE A 117 -0.27 5.64 -6.46
C ILE A 117 -0.32 6.54 -7.70
N PRO A 118 -0.02 6.02 -8.91
CA PRO A 118 -0.14 6.78 -10.14
C PRO A 118 -1.55 7.38 -10.33
N MET A 119 -1.60 8.59 -10.88
CA MET A 119 -2.85 9.27 -11.29
C MET A 119 -3.20 9.03 -12.76
N SER A 120 -2.42 8.23 -13.48
CA SER A 120 -2.68 7.89 -14.89
C SER A 120 -4.01 7.15 -15.05
N SER A 121 -4.50 7.01 -16.28
CA SER A 121 -5.62 6.10 -16.59
C SER A 121 -5.13 4.65 -16.63
N PRO A 122 -5.98 3.67 -16.30
CA PRO A 122 -5.57 2.27 -16.32
C PRO A 122 -5.37 1.81 -17.76
N ALA A 123 -4.40 0.93 -17.97
CA ALA A 123 -4.20 0.27 -19.24
C ALA A 123 -5.35 -0.74 -19.48
N VAL A 124 -5.78 -0.87 -20.73
CA VAL A 124 -6.80 -1.85 -21.10
C VAL A 124 -6.14 -3.22 -21.23
N LEU A 125 -6.59 -4.19 -20.44
CA LEU A 125 -6.18 -5.59 -20.58
C LEU A 125 -7.07 -6.31 -21.59
N LEU A 126 -8.39 -6.26 -21.37
CA LEU A 126 -9.35 -7.02 -22.19
C LEU A 126 -10.63 -6.22 -22.40
N GLU A 127 -10.84 -5.73 -23.62
CA GLU A 127 -12.00 -4.93 -24.03
C GLU A 127 -13.14 -5.80 -24.57
N LYS A 128 -13.90 -6.44 -23.67
CA LYS A 128 -15.04 -7.30 -23.99
C LYS A 128 -16.09 -7.26 -22.87
N PRO A 129 -17.37 -7.57 -23.16
CA PRO A 129 -18.38 -7.77 -22.13
C PRO A 129 -17.99 -8.93 -21.21
N ILE A 130 -17.69 -8.60 -19.95
CA ILE A 130 -17.25 -9.53 -18.92
C ILE A 130 -18.09 -9.28 -17.67
N ASP A 131 -18.66 -10.35 -17.12
CA ASP A 131 -19.49 -10.25 -15.91
C ASP A 131 -18.63 -10.28 -14.64
N ASN A 132 -17.54 -11.07 -14.67
CA ASN A 132 -16.70 -11.33 -13.50
C ASN A 132 -15.31 -11.83 -13.95
N PHE A 133 -14.30 -11.63 -13.12
CA PHE A 133 -12.94 -12.11 -13.40
C PHE A 133 -12.15 -12.42 -12.12
N TRP A 134 -11.09 -13.21 -12.26
CA TRP A 134 -10.16 -13.61 -11.21
C TRP A 134 -8.76 -13.65 -11.82
N ILE A 135 -7.77 -13.21 -11.04
CA ILE A 135 -6.35 -13.22 -11.42
C ILE A 135 -5.58 -14.07 -10.41
N ASN A 136 -4.55 -14.76 -10.91
CA ASN A 136 -3.57 -15.47 -10.11
C ASN A 136 -2.22 -15.48 -10.85
N HIS A 137 -1.30 -14.60 -10.46
CA HIS A 137 -0.10 -14.30 -11.25
C HIS A 137 -0.46 -13.93 -12.70
N SER A 138 0.07 -14.66 -13.68
CA SER A 138 -0.24 -14.45 -15.09
C SER A 138 -1.56 -15.09 -15.53
N ALA A 139 -2.20 -15.91 -14.70
CA ALA A 139 -3.40 -16.62 -15.10
C ALA A 139 -4.66 -15.76 -14.85
N LEU A 140 -5.44 -15.54 -15.91
CA LEU A 140 -6.70 -14.81 -15.89
C LEU A 140 -7.85 -15.79 -16.14
N ILE A 141 -8.80 -15.82 -15.22
CA ILE A 141 -10.12 -16.43 -15.46
C ILE A 141 -11.15 -15.32 -15.58
N TYR A 142 -11.95 -15.34 -16.64
CA TYR A 142 -13.08 -14.42 -16.80
C TYR A 142 -14.36 -15.18 -17.16
N ARG A 143 -15.49 -14.64 -16.72
CA ARG A 143 -16.83 -15.13 -17.04
C ARG A 143 -17.48 -14.21 -18.06
N GLY A 144 -17.85 -14.78 -19.21
CA GLY A 144 -18.64 -14.08 -20.22
C GLY A 144 -20.14 -14.11 -19.93
N PRO A 145 -20.97 -13.39 -20.71
CA PRO A 145 -22.41 -13.20 -20.46
C PRO A 145 -23.23 -14.50 -20.38
N ASN A 146 -22.75 -15.58 -21.01
CA ASN A 146 -23.41 -16.89 -21.02
C ASN A 146 -23.01 -17.78 -19.83
N LEU A 147 -22.54 -17.19 -18.72
CA LEU A 147 -22.05 -17.89 -17.52
C LEU A 147 -20.90 -18.89 -17.80
N THR A 148 -20.22 -18.76 -18.94
CA THR A 148 -19.10 -19.61 -19.33
C THR A 148 -17.80 -18.99 -18.83
N TYR A 149 -16.96 -19.82 -18.21
CA TYR A 149 -15.68 -19.41 -17.67
C TYR A 149 -14.56 -19.76 -18.64
N PHE A 150 -13.68 -18.80 -18.90
CA PHE A 150 -12.50 -18.96 -19.76
C PHE A 150 -11.24 -18.70 -18.96
N LEU A 151 -10.25 -19.58 -19.12
CA LEU A 151 -8.90 -19.42 -18.59
C LEU A 151 -7.96 -18.98 -19.73
N THR A 152 -7.17 -17.94 -19.49
CA THR A 152 -6.19 -17.37 -20.43
C THR A 152 -4.98 -16.86 -19.64
N ASP A 153 -3.96 -16.36 -20.33
CA ASP A 153 -2.81 -15.71 -19.72
C ASP A 153 -2.92 -14.20 -19.91
N THR A 154 -2.53 -13.41 -18.91
CA THR A 154 -2.56 -11.93 -18.97
C THR A 154 -1.61 -11.39 -20.02
N ASP A 155 -0.55 -12.13 -20.36
CA ASP A 155 0.44 -11.76 -21.37
C ASP A 155 0.10 -12.33 -22.76
N ASP A 156 -0.72 -13.40 -22.84
CA ASP A 156 -1.28 -13.94 -24.09
C ASP A 156 -2.79 -14.18 -24.01
N LEU A 157 -3.54 -13.15 -24.38
CA LEU A 157 -5.01 -13.17 -24.42
C LEU A 157 -5.61 -13.92 -25.63
N LYS A 158 -4.78 -14.42 -26.55
CA LYS A 158 -5.27 -15.15 -27.74
C LYS A 158 -5.57 -16.61 -27.40
N SER A 159 -4.73 -17.23 -26.58
CA SER A 159 -4.92 -18.60 -26.12
C SER A 159 -5.93 -18.64 -24.97
N ARG A 160 -7.02 -19.40 -25.14
CA ARG A 160 -8.05 -19.56 -24.11
C ARG A 160 -8.56 -20.98 -24.02
N ILE A 161 -8.81 -21.41 -22.79
CA ILE A 161 -9.40 -22.71 -22.47
C ILE A 161 -10.80 -22.45 -21.91
N ASN A 162 -11.79 -23.22 -22.36
CA ASN A 162 -13.11 -23.23 -21.73
C ASN A 162 -13.02 -23.99 -20.40
N LEU A 163 -12.87 -23.25 -19.31
CA LEU A 163 -12.70 -23.81 -17.96
C LEU A 163 -13.96 -24.57 -17.51
N SER A 164 -15.15 -24.11 -17.91
CA SER A 164 -16.40 -24.80 -17.58
C SER A 164 -16.45 -26.21 -18.18
N LEU A 165 -15.97 -26.38 -19.41
CA LEU A 165 -15.86 -27.71 -20.04
C LEU A 165 -14.76 -28.53 -19.38
N LEU A 166 -13.56 -27.97 -19.22
CA LEU A 166 -12.43 -28.66 -18.58
C LEU A 166 -12.81 -29.20 -17.19
N PHE A 167 -13.44 -28.36 -16.37
CA PHE A 167 -13.88 -28.76 -15.03
C PHE A 167 -14.87 -29.92 -15.07
N ASN A 168 -15.89 -29.85 -15.93
CA ASN A 168 -16.90 -30.91 -16.02
C ASN A 168 -16.32 -32.22 -16.57
N ASP A 169 -15.45 -32.16 -17.58
CA ASP A 169 -14.76 -33.34 -18.12
C ASP A 169 -13.88 -34.01 -17.06
N LEU A 170 -13.12 -33.23 -16.29
CA LEU A 170 -12.29 -33.77 -15.19
C LEU A 170 -13.15 -34.37 -14.08
N LYS A 171 -14.25 -33.72 -13.71
CA LYS A 171 -15.20 -34.21 -12.72
C LYS A 171 -15.80 -35.55 -13.12
N GLU A 172 -16.24 -35.70 -14.36
CA GLU A 172 -16.79 -36.97 -14.87
C GLU A 172 -15.71 -38.05 -14.95
N ARG A 173 -14.53 -37.71 -15.49
CA ARG A 173 -13.45 -38.69 -15.71
C ARG A 173 -12.83 -39.18 -14.41
N LEU A 174 -12.50 -38.28 -13.50
CA LEU A 174 -11.70 -38.56 -12.30
C LEU A 174 -12.57 -38.89 -11.09
N LEU A 175 -13.67 -38.16 -10.88
CA LEU A 175 -14.53 -38.33 -9.71
C LEU A 175 -15.77 -39.19 -9.99
N LYS A 176 -16.01 -39.57 -11.27
CA LYS A 176 -17.17 -40.37 -11.70
C LYS A 176 -18.52 -39.72 -11.36
N PHE A 177 -18.56 -38.39 -11.28
CA PHE A 177 -19.80 -37.64 -11.07
C PHE A 177 -20.34 -37.15 -12.43
N PRO A 178 -21.38 -37.79 -13.00
CA PRO A 178 -21.91 -37.43 -14.31
C PRO A 178 -22.68 -36.10 -14.28
N GLY A 179 -22.90 -35.53 -15.46
CA GLY A 179 -23.79 -34.39 -15.66
C GLY A 179 -23.10 -33.05 -15.47
N TYR A 180 -23.68 -32.02 -16.06
CA TYR A 180 -23.12 -30.67 -16.00
C TYR A 180 -23.34 -30.03 -14.61
N VAL A 181 -22.26 -29.48 -14.04
CA VAL A 181 -22.30 -28.69 -12.81
C VAL A 181 -21.77 -27.28 -13.10
N PRO A 182 -22.58 -26.23 -12.85
CA PRO A 182 -22.16 -24.86 -13.08
C PRO A 182 -21.15 -24.39 -12.02
N ILE A 183 -20.17 -23.61 -12.49
CA ILE A 183 -19.24 -22.87 -11.61
C ILE A 183 -19.97 -21.63 -11.11
N THR A 184 -19.89 -21.37 -9.80
CA THR A 184 -20.50 -20.20 -9.15
C THR A 184 -19.47 -19.15 -8.77
N ASP A 185 -18.28 -19.58 -8.36
CA ASP A 185 -17.19 -18.72 -7.93
C ASP A 185 -15.84 -19.44 -8.04
N ILE A 186 -14.75 -18.67 -7.99
CA ILE A 186 -13.38 -19.17 -8.13
C ILE A 186 -12.51 -18.50 -7.08
N ILE A 187 -11.62 -19.28 -6.46
CA ILE A 187 -10.66 -18.78 -5.47
C ILE A 187 -9.26 -19.14 -5.95
N PRO A 188 -8.35 -18.16 -6.17
CA PRO A 188 -6.97 -18.43 -6.55
C PRO A 188 -6.21 -19.16 -5.43
N GLN A 189 -5.16 -19.88 -5.79
CA GLN A 189 -4.27 -20.59 -4.87
C GLN A 189 -2.80 -20.22 -5.15
N GLU A 190 -1.88 -20.62 -4.28
CA GLU A 190 -0.44 -20.30 -4.33
C GLU A 190 0.27 -20.53 -5.69
N SER A 191 -0.30 -21.31 -6.61
CA SER A 191 0.24 -21.54 -7.95
C SER A 191 -0.72 -21.03 -9.01
N PRO A 192 -0.24 -20.42 -10.12
CA PRO A 192 -1.09 -19.92 -11.20
C PRO A 192 -1.95 -20.99 -11.89
N SER A 193 -1.55 -22.26 -11.80
CA SER A 193 -2.34 -23.36 -12.37
C SER A 193 -3.42 -23.88 -11.43
N ARG A 194 -3.37 -23.53 -10.15
CA ARG A 194 -4.23 -24.08 -9.10
C ARG A 194 -5.33 -23.11 -8.71
N TRP A 195 -6.55 -23.64 -8.67
CA TRP A 195 -7.75 -22.86 -8.37
C TRP A 195 -8.70 -23.71 -7.54
N ILE A 196 -9.45 -23.07 -6.65
CA ILE A 196 -10.64 -23.69 -6.07
C ILE A 196 -11.84 -23.25 -6.90
N ILE A 197 -12.57 -24.23 -7.41
CA ILE A 197 -13.82 -24.07 -8.15
C ILE A 197 -14.98 -24.30 -7.19
N ASN A 198 -15.73 -23.25 -6.91
CA ASN A 198 -16.92 -23.32 -6.09
C ASN A 198 -18.16 -23.56 -6.96
N THR A 199 -18.90 -24.60 -6.63
CA THR A 199 -20.24 -24.87 -7.18
C THR A 199 -21.31 -24.46 -6.16
N THR A 200 -22.58 -24.81 -6.42
CA THR A 200 -23.67 -24.54 -5.47
C THR A 200 -23.42 -25.21 -4.12
N ASN A 201 -22.93 -26.45 -4.13
CA ASN A 201 -22.85 -27.29 -2.92
C ASN A 201 -21.41 -27.65 -2.53
N PHE A 202 -20.50 -27.76 -3.50
CA PHE A 202 -19.17 -28.30 -3.28
C PHE A 202 -18.06 -27.42 -3.83
N SER A 203 -16.89 -27.54 -3.22
CA SER A 203 -15.64 -26.96 -3.72
C SER A 203 -14.73 -28.04 -4.29
N TYR A 204 -14.03 -27.69 -5.36
CA TYR A 204 -13.06 -28.58 -6.00
C TYR A 204 -11.74 -27.86 -6.19
N LEU A 205 -10.64 -28.52 -5.89
CA LEU A 205 -9.31 -28.04 -6.22
C LEU A 205 -8.91 -28.58 -7.58
N ILE A 206 -8.73 -27.68 -8.55
CA ILE A 206 -8.29 -28.01 -9.91
C ILE A 206 -6.83 -27.58 -10.11
N ASP A 207 -6.00 -28.44 -10.70
CA ASP A 207 -4.72 -28.05 -11.30
C ASP A 207 -4.84 -28.12 -12.82
N THR A 208 -4.89 -26.95 -13.45
CA THR A 208 -5.13 -26.80 -14.89
C THR A 208 -3.95 -27.23 -15.75
N LYS A 209 -2.73 -27.31 -15.19
CA LYS A 209 -1.55 -27.81 -15.90
C LYS A 209 -1.42 -29.32 -15.74
N LYS A 210 -1.63 -29.85 -14.54
CA LYS A 210 -1.57 -31.30 -14.27
C LYS A 210 -2.85 -32.05 -14.65
N LEU A 211 -3.92 -31.32 -14.98
CA LEU A 211 -5.24 -31.85 -15.30
C LEU A 211 -5.80 -32.75 -14.18
N THR A 212 -5.62 -32.32 -12.94
CA THR A 212 -6.12 -33.01 -11.73
C THR A 212 -7.30 -32.27 -11.12
N LEU A 213 -8.15 -33.01 -10.41
CA LEU A 213 -9.30 -32.48 -9.70
C LEU A 213 -9.51 -33.25 -8.39
N GLU A 214 -9.63 -32.51 -7.28
CA GLU A 214 -9.86 -33.05 -5.95
C GLU A 214 -11.12 -32.42 -5.34
N LEU A 215 -11.99 -33.22 -4.71
CA LEU A 215 -13.15 -32.72 -3.99
C LEU A 215 -12.72 -32.25 -2.59
N LEU A 216 -12.98 -30.99 -2.26
CA LEU A 216 -12.67 -30.43 -0.94
C LEU A 216 -13.83 -30.55 0.06
N GLY A 217 -15.03 -30.91 -0.41
CA GLY A 217 -16.24 -30.96 0.39
C GLY A 217 -17.05 -29.67 0.26
N GLU A 218 -17.37 -29.03 1.39
CA GLU A 218 -18.24 -27.85 1.43
C GLU A 218 -17.69 -26.63 0.67
N LYS A 219 -18.57 -25.67 0.41
CA LYS A 219 -18.22 -24.42 -0.28
C LYS A 219 -17.20 -23.60 0.52
N VAL A 220 -16.03 -23.34 -0.07
CA VAL A 220 -14.99 -22.52 0.55
C VAL A 220 -15.34 -21.05 0.34
N GLN A 221 -15.27 -20.26 1.41
CA GLN A 221 -15.47 -18.82 1.36
C GLN A 221 -14.12 -18.09 1.40
N PRO A 222 -13.96 -16.97 0.66
CA PRO A 222 -12.75 -16.16 0.76
C PRO A 222 -12.62 -15.57 2.17
N ALA A 223 -11.39 -15.55 2.69
CA ALA A 223 -11.12 -14.92 3.98
C ALA A 223 -11.29 -13.40 3.90
N LYS A 224 -11.96 -12.82 4.89
CA LYS A 224 -12.01 -11.36 5.07
C LYS A 224 -10.73 -10.90 5.78
N PRO A 225 -10.15 -9.74 5.40
CA PRO A 225 -9.08 -9.10 6.17
C PRO A 225 -9.45 -8.97 7.66
N LEU A 226 -8.59 -9.45 8.54
CA LEU A 226 -8.68 -9.22 9.98
C LEU A 226 -7.98 -7.91 10.31
N LEU A 227 -8.71 -6.96 10.90
CA LEU A 227 -8.20 -5.64 11.25
C LEU A 227 -7.92 -5.56 12.76
N SER A 228 -6.88 -4.82 13.13
CA SER A 228 -6.65 -4.46 14.53
C SER A 228 -7.61 -3.34 14.99
N PRO A 229 -7.81 -3.14 16.30
CA PRO A 229 -8.65 -2.05 16.80
C PRO A 229 -8.18 -0.64 16.37
N GLU A 230 -6.88 -0.45 16.11
CA GLU A 230 -6.34 0.81 15.54
C GLU A 230 -6.81 0.97 14.08
N GLN A 231 -6.70 -0.09 13.29
CA GLN A 231 -7.09 -0.09 11.88
C GLN A 231 -8.61 0.08 11.70
N GLU A 232 -9.42 -0.48 12.60
CA GLU A 232 -10.87 -0.28 12.62
C GLU A 232 -11.26 1.19 12.84
N LYS A 233 -10.51 1.96 13.65
CA LYS A 233 -10.75 3.41 13.82
C LYS A 233 -10.49 4.19 12.54
N VAL A 234 -9.43 3.82 11.81
CA VAL A 234 -9.12 4.45 10.52
C VAL A 234 -10.22 4.14 9.51
N LEU A 235 -10.71 2.91 9.48
CA LEU A 235 -11.82 2.50 8.63
C LEU A 235 -13.12 3.26 8.97
N ALA A 236 -13.43 3.44 10.25
CA ALA A 236 -14.59 4.24 10.68
C ALA A 236 -14.47 5.70 10.23
N THR A 237 -13.28 6.30 10.34
CA THR A 237 -13.01 7.67 9.86
C THR A 237 -13.18 7.76 8.33
N PHE A 238 -12.78 6.72 7.61
CA PHE A 238 -13.00 6.62 6.17
C PHE A 238 -14.51 6.55 5.85
N GLU A 239 -15.28 5.71 6.56
CA GLU A 239 -16.73 5.53 6.40
C GLU A 239 -17.51 6.82 6.65
N GLU A 240 -17.11 7.61 7.64
CA GLU A 240 -17.69 8.93 7.91
C GLU A 240 -17.47 9.91 6.76
N LYS A 241 -16.27 9.89 6.14
CA LYS A 241 -15.92 10.76 5.01
C LYS A 241 -16.57 10.31 3.70
N TYR A 242 -16.75 9.00 3.51
CA TYR A 242 -17.27 8.39 2.28
C TYR A 242 -18.47 7.48 2.58
N PRO A 243 -19.68 8.04 2.73
CA PRO A 243 -20.85 7.26 3.10
C PRO A 243 -21.21 6.24 2.01
N GLY A 244 -21.46 5.00 2.41
CA GLY A 244 -21.85 3.90 1.51
C GLY A 244 -21.64 2.53 2.15
N GLN A 245 -21.93 1.47 1.40
CA GLN A 245 -21.70 0.09 1.85
C GLN A 245 -20.40 -0.45 1.24
N ILE A 246 -19.46 -0.90 2.09
CA ILE A 246 -18.30 -1.68 1.65
C ILE A 246 -18.78 -2.96 0.99
N ARG A 247 -18.42 -3.14 -0.29
CA ARG A 247 -18.69 -4.37 -1.04
C ARG A 247 -17.63 -5.42 -0.81
N SER A 248 -16.37 -5.00 -0.78
CA SER A 248 -15.22 -5.88 -0.59
C SER A 248 -14.01 -5.07 -0.12
N MET A 249 -13.06 -5.77 0.50
CA MET A 249 -11.78 -5.21 0.95
C MET A 249 -10.69 -6.27 0.83
N SER A 250 -9.47 -5.83 0.55
CA SER A 250 -8.30 -6.71 0.46
C SER A 250 -7.04 -5.96 0.84
N TRP A 251 -6.07 -6.68 1.37
CA TRP A 251 -4.76 -6.15 1.67
C TRP A 251 -4.02 -5.72 0.41
N TYR A 252 -3.27 -4.63 0.53
CA TYR A 252 -2.10 -4.41 -0.32
C TYR A 252 -1.00 -5.41 0.06
N LYS A 253 0.17 -5.37 -0.59
CA LYS A 253 1.31 -6.25 -0.26
C LYS A 253 1.89 -6.03 1.15
N ASP A 254 1.36 -5.08 1.92
CA ASP A 254 1.72 -4.79 3.29
C ASP A 254 0.51 -4.81 4.23
N SER A 255 0.76 -4.64 5.53
CA SER A 255 -0.27 -4.58 6.58
C SER A 255 -0.71 -3.14 6.90
N ALA A 256 -0.34 -2.17 6.07
CA ALA A 256 -0.60 -0.76 6.27
C ALA A 256 -1.59 -0.17 5.26
N HIS A 257 -1.93 -0.89 4.19
CA HIS A 257 -2.87 -0.40 3.19
C HIS A 257 -3.93 -1.41 2.79
N LEU A 258 -5.11 -0.89 2.47
CA LEU A 258 -6.24 -1.64 1.94
C LEU A 258 -6.69 -1.09 0.60
N PHE A 259 -7.11 -2.00 -0.27
CA PHE A 259 -8.07 -1.66 -1.31
C PHE A 259 -9.48 -1.83 -0.74
N ILE A 260 -10.35 -0.85 -0.99
CA ILE A 260 -11.74 -0.91 -0.53
C ILE A 260 -12.68 -0.57 -1.67
N GLN A 261 -13.65 -1.45 -1.92
CA GLN A 261 -14.71 -1.21 -2.89
C GLN A 261 -15.96 -0.65 -2.21
N TYR A 262 -16.39 0.51 -2.68
CA TYR A 262 -17.60 1.22 -2.26
C TYR A 262 -18.51 1.46 -3.44
N PRO A 263 -19.76 1.02 -3.37
CA PRO A 263 -20.52 0.38 -4.46
C PRO A 263 -19.81 0.26 -5.84
N ASN A 264 -19.57 1.38 -6.54
CA ASN A 264 -18.97 1.42 -7.87
C ASN A 264 -17.62 2.17 -7.92
N LYS A 265 -16.95 2.34 -6.79
CA LYS A 265 -15.66 3.02 -6.62
C LYS A 265 -14.67 2.12 -5.90
N VAL A 266 -13.39 2.27 -6.22
CA VAL A 266 -12.30 1.58 -5.51
C VAL A 266 -11.35 2.63 -4.94
N PHE A 267 -11.06 2.52 -3.65
CA PHE A 267 -10.12 3.38 -2.95
C PHE A 267 -8.88 2.60 -2.54
N PHE A 268 -7.72 3.26 -2.57
CA PHE A 268 -6.52 2.86 -1.83
C PHE A 268 -6.49 3.64 -0.51
N LEU A 269 -6.54 2.93 0.61
CA LEU A 269 -6.58 3.51 1.96
C LEU A 269 -5.30 3.17 2.71
N GLU A 270 -4.65 4.19 3.30
CA GLU A 270 -3.63 4.01 4.33
C GLU A 270 -4.27 3.84 5.71
N LEU A 271 -3.85 2.80 6.44
CA LEU A 271 -4.25 2.49 7.80
C LEU A 271 -3.34 3.18 8.82
N ASP A 272 -3.43 4.51 8.87
CA ASP A 272 -2.74 5.37 9.81
C ASP A 272 -3.73 6.37 10.42
N ASP A 273 -3.86 6.37 11.75
CA ASP A 273 -4.81 7.17 12.50
C ASP A 273 -4.38 8.65 12.65
N ARG A 274 -3.16 9.00 12.23
CA ARG A 274 -2.70 10.38 12.14
C ARG A 274 -3.37 11.11 10.98
N TYR A 275 -3.61 12.41 11.14
CA TYR A 275 -4.23 13.25 10.10
C TYR A 275 -3.21 13.88 9.16
N PRO A 276 -3.56 14.18 7.89
CA PRO A 276 -4.82 13.82 7.22
C PRO A 276 -4.92 12.33 6.85
N LEU A 277 -6.14 11.87 6.60
CA LEU A 277 -6.38 10.52 6.08
C LEU A 277 -5.99 10.42 4.60
N ASN A 278 -5.02 9.57 4.27
CA ASN A 278 -4.65 9.29 2.88
C ASN A 278 -5.55 8.21 2.30
N ALA A 279 -6.48 8.64 1.44
CA ALA A 279 -7.41 7.78 0.73
C ALA A 279 -7.54 8.25 -0.72
N GLN A 280 -6.99 7.48 -1.66
CA GLN A 280 -6.97 7.83 -3.08
C GLN A 280 -8.03 7.04 -3.84
N LEU A 281 -8.85 7.73 -4.64
CA LEU A 281 -9.78 7.09 -5.57
C LEU A 281 -8.99 6.52 -6.76
N LEU A 282 -9.16 5.22 -7.03
CA LEU A 282 -8.47 4.50 -8.10
C LEU A 282 -9.34 4.29 -9.34
N GLY A 283 -10.66 4.32 -9.17
CA GLY A 283 -11.59 4.17 -10.28
C GLY A 283 -13.05 4.34 -9.86
N GLU A 284 -13.86 4.76 -10.82
CA GLU A 284 -15.32 4.83 -10.74
C GLU A 284 -15.96 3.90 -11.78
N GLY A 285 -17.23 3.52 -11.57
CA GLY A 285 -17.90 2.52 -12.41
C GLY A 285 -17.30 1.10 -12.30
N VAL A 286 -16.59 0.82 -11.20
CA VAL A 286 -15.92 -0.47 -10.99
C VAL A 286 -16.86 -1.47 -10.32
N THR A 287 -17.15 -2.58 -11.01
CA THR A 287 -18.02 -3.65 -10.50
C THR A 287 -17.26 -4.70 -9.71
N LYS A 288 -15.99 -4.91 -10.03
CA LYS A 288 -15.06 -5.77 -9.28
C LYS A 288 -13.63 -5.30 -9.45
N TYR A 289 -12.80 -5.54 -8.43
CA TYR A 289 -11.35 -5.40 -8.54
C TYR A 289 -10.63 -6.67 -8.07
N VAL A 290 -9.39 -6.83 -8.52
CA VAL A 290 -8.45 -7.85 -8.03
C VAL A 290 -7.07 -7.21 -7.96
N TYR A 291 -6.35 -7.38 -6.84
CA TYR A 291 -4.95 -6.98 -6.73
C TYR A 291 -4.08 -8.24 -6.70
N ASP A 292 -3.10 -8.30 -7.59
CA ASP A 292 -2.18 -9.43 -7.71
C ASP A 292 -0.83 -8.98 -8.29
N ASN A 293 0.27 -9.44 -7.68
CA ASN A 293 1.66 -9.18 -8.11
C ASN A 293 1.97 -7.71 -8.52
N GLY A 294 1.57 -6.75 -7.69
CA GLY A 294 1.83 -5.32 -7.96
C GLY A 294 0.97 -4.74 -9.08
N ARG A 295 -0.08 -5.45 -9.50
CA ARG A 295 -1.09 -4.94 -10.44
C ARG A 295 -2.46 -4.93 -9.80
N LEU A 296 -3.16 -3.80 -9.95
CA LEU A 296 -4.57 -3.69 -9.61
C LEU A 296 -5.40 -3.74 -10.88
N TYR A 297 -6.22 -4.77 -10.99
CA TYR A 297 -7.14 -5.00 -12.08
C TYR A 297 -8.54 -4.51 -11.69
N LEU A 298 -9.20 -3.81 -12.60
CA LEU A 298 -10.53 -3.25 -12.43
C LEU A 298 -11.44 -3.73 -13.56
N LEU A 299 -12.62 -4.27 -13.20
CA LEU A 299 -13.71 -4.53 -14.14
C LEU A 299 -14.64 -3.32 -14.18
N ASN A 300 -14.83 -2.78 -15.38
CA ASN A 300 -15.70 -1.64 -15.65
C ASN A 300 -16.54 -1.90 -16.92
N GLY A 301 -17.29 -0.91 -17.39
CA GLY A 301 -18.18 -1.04 -18.56
C GLY A 301 -17.48 -1.35 -19.89
N VAL A 302 -16.15 -1.21 -19.98
CA VAL A 302 -15.35 -1.48 -21.18
C VAL A 302 -14.75 -2.90 -21.14
N GLY A 303 -14.50 -3.44 -19.94
CA GLY A 303 -13.91 -4.74 -19.72
C GLY A 303 -12.92 -4.71 -18.55
N ILE A 304 -11.80 -5.43 -18.68
CA ILE A 304 -10.75 -5.46 -17.66
C ILE A 304 -9.68 -4.44 -17.99
N THR A 305 -9.39 -3.55 -17.04
CA THR A 305 -8.32 -2.56 -17.09
C THR A 305 -7.37 -2.75 -15.90
N TYR A 306 -6.16 -2.23 -15.93
CA TYR A 306 -5.19 -2.41 -14.83
C TYR A 306 -4.24 -1.23 -14.62
N PHE A 307 -3.69 -1.17 -13.41
CA PHE A 307 -2.61 -0.28 -12.98
C PHE A 307 -1.44 -1.07 -12.40
N GLU A 308 -0.23 -0.53 -12.51
CA GLU A 308 0.93 -1.01 -11.75
C GLU A 308 1.10 -0.19 -10.47
N ILE A 309 1.23 -0.86 -9.32
CA ILE A 309 1.21 -0.30 -7.94
C ILE A 309 2.26 -0.99 -7.04
#